data_AF-A0AAV5AMU3-F1
#
_entry.id   AF-A0AAV5AMU3-F1
#
_cell.length_a   1.000
_cell.length_b   1.000
_cell.length_c   1.000
_cell.angle_alpha   90.00
_cell.angle_beta   90.00
_cell.angle_gamma   90.00
#
_symmetry.space_group_name_H-M   'P 1'
#
loop_
_entity.id
_entity.type
_entity.pdbx_description
1 polymer ?
#
loop_
_entity_poly.entity_id
_entity_poly.type
_entity_poly.pdbx_seq_one_letter_code
_entity_poly.pdbx_strand_id
1 'polypeptide(L)'
;MTIELCVSFCDQQGLQMAGLLGDECRCANIFNPDTCFESDFGECTEFGTPCVGNPNESCGFIGDDPPPQLLNIFFKGDLCNFLYQGGAALTSGSWRLVYFYNDSITARALPHNAVDLHPSLPRGNLTIDACTDVCAANGFILAGVEFADECFRAESDVD
;
A
#
# COMPACT_ATOMS: atom_id res chain seq x y z
N MET A 1 3.03 -12.58 22.85
CA MET A 1 2.34 -12.35 21.57
C MET A 1 2.92 -13.29 20.51
N THR A 2 2.09 -13.89 19.65
CA THR A 2 2.48 -14.56 18.39
C THR A 2 1.59 -14.04 17.27
N ILE A 3 1.97 -14.25 16.01
CA ILE A 3 1.16 -13.87 14.85
C ILE A 3 -0.22 -14.52 14.92
N GLU A 4 -0.28 -15.84 15.16
CA GLU A 4 -1.54 -16.60 15.20
C GLU A 4 -2.45 -16.13 16.32
N LEU A 5 -1.89 -15.78 17.48
CA LEU A 5 -2.66 -15.29 18.62
C LEU A 5 -3.33 -13.95 18.28
N CYS A 6 -2.60 -13.01 17.67
CA CYS A 6 -3.18 -11.72 17.30
C CYS A 6 -4.21 -11.85 16.18
N VAL A 7 -3.89 -12.60 15.12
CA VAL A 7 -4.80 -12.85 13.99
C VAL A 7 -6.08 -13.52 14.48
N SER A 8 -5.98 -14.58 15.29
CA SER A 8 -7.16 -15.26 15.83
C SER A 8 -7.99 -14.35 16.74
N PHE A 9 -7.35 -13.46 17.50
CA PHE A 9 -8.05 -12.52 18.38
C PHE A 9 -8.85 -11.48 17.58
N CYS A 10 -8.27 -10.92 16.52
CA CYS A 10 -8.97 -9.96 15.66
C CYS A 10 -10.08 -10.64 14.84
N ASP A 11 -9.84 -11.87 14.38
CA ASP A 11 -10.83 -12.67 13.67
C ASP A 11 -12.07 -12.97 14.52
N GLN A 12 -11.88 -13.36 15.78
CA GLN A 12 -12.97 -13.61 16.74
C GLN A 12 -13.81 -12.37 17.04
N GLN A 13 -13.23 -11.17 16.88
CA GLN A 13 -13.94 -9.90 17.02
C GLN A 13 -14.65 -9.47 15.73
N GLY A 14 -14.55 -10.26 14.65
CA GLY A 14 -15.10 -9.92 13.34
C GLY A 14 -14.36 -8.78 12.65
N LEU A 15 -13.13 -8.48 13.09
CA LEU A 15 -12.28 -7.45 12.51
C LEU A 15 -11.43 -8.04 11.38
N GLN A 16 -11.14 -7.22 10.38
CA GLN A 16 -10.52 -7.67 9.12
C GLN A 16 -8.99 -7.53 9.11
N MET A 17 -8.42 -6.79 10.06
CA MET A 17 -6.98 -6.60 10.19
C MET A 17 -6.48 -6.95 11.58
N ALA A 18 -5.27 -7.49 11.63
CA ALA A 18 -4.46 -7.68 12.82
C ALA A 18 -3.08 -7.05 12.61
N GLY A 19 -2.71 -6.10 13.45
CA GLY A 19 -1.42 -5.41 13.44
C GLY A 19 -0.61 -5.76 14.69
N LEU A 20 0.68 -6.05 14.52
CA LEU A 20 1.59 -6.38 15.62
C LEU A 20 2.74 -5.38 15.74
N LEU A 21 3.05 -4.99 16.98
CA LEU A 21 4.21 -4.18 17.36
C LEU A 21 4.74 -4.69 18.72
N GLY A 22 5.84 -5.45 18.70
CA GLY A 22 6.40 -6.11 19.89
C GLY A 22 5.43 -7.10 20.55
N ASP A 23 4.91 -6.73 21.72
CA ASP A 23 3.91 -7.50 22.46
C ASP A 23 2.47 -7.02 22.27
N GLU A 24 2.27 -5.96 21.49
CA GLU A 24 0.97 -5.37 21.21
C GLU A 24 0.26 -6.06 20.04
N CYS A 25 -1.05 -6.20 20.16
CA CYS A 25 -1.94 -6.62 19.08
C CYS A 25 -3.02 -5.55 18.89
N ARG A 26 -3.16 -5.05 17.66
CA ARG A 26 -4.13 -4.02 17.29
C ARG A 26 -5.03 -4.56 16.19
N CYS A 27 -6.35 -4.39 16.34
CA CYS A 27 -7.32 -4.86 15.35
C CYS A 27 -8.01 -3.68 14.68
N ALA A 28 -8.34 -3.81 13.40
CA ALA A 28 -8.99 -2.73 12.66
C ALA A 28 -9.85 -3.25 11.50
N ASN A 29 -10.77 -2.38 11.05
CA ASN A 29 -11.55 -2.56 9.82
C ASN A 29 -11.25 -1.49 8.76
N ILE A 30 -10.51 -0.44 9.12
CA ILE A 30 -10.12 0.63 8.21
C ILE A 30 -8.63 0.85 8.46
N PHE A 31 -7.85 0.80 7.39
CA PHE A 31 -6.44 1.13 7.46
C PHE A 31 -6.30 2.64 7.31
N ASN A 32 -5.76 3.31 8.33
CA ASN A 32 -5.56 4.76 8.35
C ASN A 32 -4.10 5.05 8.72
N PRO A 33 -3.18 5.06 7.75
CA PRO A 33 -1.81 5.46 8.01
C PRO A 33 -1.78 6.97 8.16
N ASP A 34 -1.68 7.44 9.40
CA ASP A 34 -1.63 8.87 9.70
C ASP A 34 -0.36 9.54 9.11
N THR A 35 0.67 8.77 8.77
CA THR A 35 1.87 9.22 8.04
C THR A 35 2.56 8.02 7.37
N CYS A 36 2.97 8.19 6.09
CA CYS A 36 3.89 7.33 5.32
C CYS A 36 3.76 5.81 5.54
N PHE A 37 2.88 5.15 4.80
CA PHE A 37 3.04 3.72 4.53
C PHE A 37 4.17 3.57 3.50
N GLU A 38 5.40 3.49 3.99
CA GLU A 38 6.56 3.13 3.17
C GLU A 38 6.47 1.62 2.93
N SER A 39 6.35 1.20 1.68
CA SER A 39 6.61 -0.19 1.31
C SER A 39 7.99 -0.24 0.67
N ASP A 40 9.01 0.19 1.40
CA ASP A 40 10.37 -0.02 0.94
C ASP A 40 10.62 -1.54 0.95
N PHE A 41 11.00 -2.08 -0.20
CA PHE A 41 11.37 -3.50 -0.35
C PHE A 41 12.55 -3.86 0.58
N GLY A 42 13.36 -2.87 0.97
CA GLY A 42 14.44 -2.98 1.96
C GLY A 42 13.98 -3.26 3.40
N GLU A 43 12.76 -2.86 3.79
CA GLU A 43 12.23 -3.13 5.14
C GLU A 43 11.84 -4.61 5.33
N CYS A 44 11.64 -5.36 4.25
CA CYS A 44 11.50 -6.83 4.31
C CYS A 44 12.84 -7.55 4.59
N THR A 45 13.97 -6.82 4.54
CA THR A 45 15.29 -7.32 4.90
C THR A 45 15.79 -6.82 6.26
N GLU A 46 15.09 -5.89 6.90
CA GLU A 46 15.31 -5.48 8.28
C GLU A 46 14.75 -6.57 9.22
N PHE A 47 15.56 -7.00 10.20
CA PHE A 47 15.16 -8.02 11.15
C PHE A 47 14.13 -7.44 12.12
N GLY A 48 12.84 -7.62 11.82
CA GLY A 48 11.76 -7.19 12.70
C GLY A 48 11.90 -7.73 14.12
N THR A 49 11.30 -7.02 15.08
CA THR A 49 11.31 -7.36 16.49
C THR A 49 10.72 -8.77 16.70
N PRO A 50 11.47 -9.71 17.32
CA PRO A 50 10.97 -11.06 17.55
C PRO A 50 9.70 -11.07 18.41
N CYS A 51 8.75 -11.93 18.06
CA CYS A 51 7.55 -12.11 18.87
C CYS A 51 7.88 -12.73 20.24
N VAL A 52 7.37 -12.15 21.33
CA VAL A 52 7.59 -12.63 22.70
C VAL A 52 7.18 -14.10 22.90
N GLY A 53 6.13 -14.55 22.20
CA GLY A 53 5.61 -15.92 22.28
C GLY A 53 6.23 -16.91 21.29
N ASN A 54 6.91 -16.41 20.26
CA ASN A 54 7.64 -17.23 19.28
C ASN A 54 8.78 -16.41 18.67
N PRO A 55 10.02 -16.56 19.16
CA PRO A 55 11.16 -15.77 18.67
C PRO A 55 11.54 -16.00 17.20
N ASN A 56 10.94 -16.99 16.52
CA ASN A 56 11.13 -17.23 15.08
C ASN A 56 10.15 -16.44 14.20
N GLU A 57 9.21 -15.71 14.80
CA GLU A 57 8.27 -14.81 14.13
C GLU A 57 8.66 -13.36 14.34
N SER A 58 8.27 -12.50 13.40
CA SER A 58 8.42 -11.05 13.49
C SER A 58 7.11 -10.39 13.92
N CYS A 59 7.16 -9.55 14.95
CA CYS A 59 6.04 -8.80 15.50
C CYS A 59 6.24 -7.29 15.28
N GLY A 60 6.40 -6.86 14.03
CA GLY A 60 6.68 -5.49 13.66
C GLY A 60 8.16 -5.13 13.80
N PHE A 61 8.46 -3.83 13.78
CA PHE A 61 9.79 -3.29 14.00
C PHE A 61 9.71 -2.15 15.02
N ILE A 62 10.56 -2.23 16.03
CA ILE A 62 10.79 -1.18 17.01
C ILE A 62 12.23 -0.72 16.81
N GLY A 63 12.41 0.34 16.04
CA GLY A 63 13.72 0.97 15.85
C GLY A 63 14.12 1.88 17.01
N ASP A 64 15.40 2.19 17.09
CA ASP A 64 15.94 3.21 17.99
C ASP A 64 16.01 4.60 17.30
N ASP A 65 16.03 5.66 18.10
CA ASP A 65 15.86 7.11 17.85
C ASP A 65 16.37 7.73 16.51
N PRO A 66 15.53 8.50 15.78
CA PRO A 66 14.09 8.63 15.99
C PRO A 66 13.42 7.32 15.58
N PRO A 67 12.55 6.72 16.41
CA PRO A 67 12.08 5.37 16.15
C PRO A 67 11.15 5.34 14.93
N PRO A 68 11.49 4.66 13.81
CA PRO A 68 10.42 4.14 12.98
C PRO A 68 9.79 2.97 13.74
N GLN A 69 8.48 3.06 13.98
CA GLN A 69 7.68 1.93 14.42
C GLN A 69 6.93 1.41 13.21
N LEU A 70 7.21 0.18 12.82
CA LEU A 70 6.52 -0.48 11.71
C LEU A 70 5.62 -1.56 12.26
N LEU A 71 4.34 -1.50 11.93
CA LEU A 71 3.40 -2.57 12.26
C LEU A 71 3.51 -3.68 11.22
N ASN A 72 3.61 -4.93 11.68
CA ASN A 72 3.30 -6.07 10.82
C ASN A 72 1.78 -6.21 10.72
N ILE A 73 1.21 -5.94 9.54
CA ILE A 73 -0.25 -5.95 9.33
C ILE A 73 -0.65 -7.17 8.51
N PHE A 74 -1.59 -7.93 9.06
CA PHE A 74 -2.21 -9.10 8.44
C PHE A 74 -3.67 -8.78 8.11
N PHE A 75 -4.10 -9.11 6.88
CA PHE A 75 -5.46 -8.89 6.40
C PHE A 75 -6.20 -10.20 6.26
N LYS A 76 -7.51 -10.18 6.54
CA LYS A 76 -8.42 -11.29 6.29
C LYS A 76 -8.98 -11.18 4.87
N GLY A 77 -8.64 -12.15 4.01
CA GLY A 77 -9.12 -12.21 2.62
C GLY A 77 -8.23 -11.46 1.63
N ASP A 78 -8.79 -11.14 0.46
CA ASP A 78 -8.08 -10.38 -0.58
C ASP A 78 -8.03 -8.89 -0.21
N LEU A 79 -6.81 -8.34 -0.13
CA LEU A 79 -6.52 -6.91 0.06
C LEU A 79 -7.40 -6.01 -0.83
N CYS A 80 -7.74 -6.47 -2.03
CA CYS A 80 -8.52 -5.72 -3.01
C CYS A 80 -9.99 -5.49 -2.60
N ASN A 81 -10.58 -6.38 -1.79
CA ASN A 81 -11.98 -6.22 -1.32
C ASN A 81 -12.08 -5.38 -0.05
N PHE A 82 -10.98 -5.20 0.66
CA PHE A 82 -10.96 -4.58 1.98
C PHE A 82 -10.80 -3.05 1.94
N LEU A 83 -9.98 -2.53 1.03
CA LEU A 83 -9.66 -1.10 0.97
C LEU A 83 -10.73 -0.22 0.32
N TYR A 84 -11.80 -0.79 -0.26
CA TYR A 84 -12.81 0.00 -0.96
C TYR A 84 -14.21 -0.64 -0.98
N GLN A 85 -15.12 -0.16 -0.12
CA GLN A 85 -16.56 -0.49 -0.19
C GLN A 85 -17.30 0.24 -1.34
N GLY A 86 -16.61 1.07 -2.13
CA GLY A 86 -17.20 1.98 -3.13
C GLY A 86 -17.34 1.43 -4.56
N GLY A 87 -16.99 0.16 -4.82
CA GLY A 87 -17.35 -0.55 -6.06
C GLY A 87 -16.49 -0.33 -7.30
N ALA A 88 -15.36 0.39 -7.23
CA ALA A 88 -14.38 0.47 -8.32
C ALA A 88 -13.38 -0.68 -8.16
N ALA A 89 -13.02 -1.34 -9.27
CA ALA A 89 -12.04 -2.42 -9.24
C ALA A 89 -10.67 -1.88 -8.81
N LEU A 90 -10.04 -2.50 -7.82
CA LEU A 90 -8.66 -2.20 -7.40
C LEU A 90 -7.61 -2.89 -8.28
N THR A 91 -8.05 -3.40 -9.42
CA THR A 91 -7.23 -4.03 -10.45
C THR A 91 -7.64 -3.48 -11.80
N SER A 92 -6.66 -3.33 -12.69
CA SER A 92 -6.84 -2.92 -14.08
C SER A 92 -5.90 -3.77 -14.94
N GLY A 93 -6.44 -4.74 -15.66
CA GLY A 93 -5.63 -5.75 -16.36
C GLY A 93 -4.64 -6.44 -15.40
N SER A 94 -3.34 -6.32 -15.68
CA SER A 94 -2.26 -6.86 -14.83
C SER A 94 -1.83 -5.95 -13.67
N TRP A 95 -2.44 -4.77 -13.54
CA TRP A 95 -2.13 -3.78 -12.52
C TRP A 95 -2.98 -4.00 -11.27
N ARG A 96 -2.39 -3.76 -10.10
CA ARG A 96 -3.09 -3.73 -8.81
C ARG A 96 -2.88 -2.37 -8.14
N LEU A 97 -3.87 -1.89 -7.40
CA LEU A 97 -3.68 -0.75 -6.52
C LEU A 97 -2.56 -1.08 -5.52
N VAL A 98 -1.57 -0.20 -5.44
CA VAL A 98 -0.54 -0.26 -4.39
C VAL A 98 -1.08 0.41 -3.14
N TYR A 99 -1.38 1.71 -3.22
CA TYR A 99 -1.91 2.48 -2.11
C TYR A 99 -2.50 3.83 -2.54
N PHE A 100 -3.12 4.55 -1.60
CA PHE A 100 -3.48 5.97 -1.75
C PHE A 100 -2.36 6.82 -1.15
N TYR A 101 -1.62 7.54 -1.98
CA TYR A 101 -0.54 8.41 -1.54
C TYR A 101 -1.05 9.84 -1.33
N ASN A 102 -0.52 10.53 -0.31
CA ASN A 102 -0.72 11.97 -0.18
C ASN A 102 0.16 12.67 -1.23
N ASP A 103 -0.47 13.31 -2.20
CA ASP A 103 0.22 13.98 -3.29
C ASP A 103 0.30 15.50 -3.07
N SER A 104 1.47 16.09 -3.31
CA SER A 104 1.66 17.53 -3.13
C SER A 104 2.58 18.10 -4.19
N ILE A 105 2.36 19.38 -4.56
CA ILE A 105 3.20 20.05 -5.56
C ILE A 105 4.69 20.16 -5.13
N THR A 106 4.98 20.06 -3.84
CA THR A 106 6.35 20.12 -3.28
C THR A 106 7.00 18.75 -3.15
N ALA A 107 6.22 17.68 -3.15
CA ALA A 107 6.66 16.29 -3.02
C ALA A 107 5.62 15.42 -3.71
N ARG A 108 5.79 15.21 -5.02
CA ARG A 108 4.86 14.44 -5.84
C ARG A 108 5.08 12.95 -5.62
N ALA A 109 4.02 12.19 -5.38
CA ALA A 109 4.07 10.74 -5.25
C ALA A 109 4.53 10.08 -6.57
N LEU A 110 4.09 10.62 -7.71
CA LEU A 110 4.60 10.29 -9.03
C LEU A 110 5.00 11.60 -9.74
N PRO A 111 6.29 11.80 -10.06
CA PRO A 111 6.80 13.10 -10.47
C PRO A 111 6.40 13.53 -11.89
N HIS A 112 5.94 12.59 -12.73
CA HIS A 112 5.67 12.85 -14.14
C HIS A 112 4.18 12.66 -14.47
N ASN A 113 3.56 13.66 -15.08
CA ASN A 113 2.23 13.48 -15.69
C ASN A 113 2.34 12.54 -16.91
N ALA A 114 1.22 12.00 -17.39
CA ALA A 114 1.16 11.04 -18.50
C ALA A 114 0.58 11.63 -19.81
N VAL A 115 0.35 12.95 -19.85
CA VAL A 115 -0.41 13.60 -20.94
C VAL A 115 0.33 13.65 -22.28
N ASP A 116 1.65 13.51 -22.26
CA ASP A 116 2.56 13.46 -23.41
C ASP A 116 2.81 12.03 -23.95
N LEU A 117 2.28 11.00 -23.28
CA LEU A 117 2.42 9.62 -23.75
C LEU A 117 1.52 9.31 -24.96
N HIS A 118 1.90 8.24 -25.69
CA HIS A 118 1.12 7.70 -26.80
C HIS A 118 0.66 6.26 -26.52
N PRO A 119 -0.61 5.89 -26.76
CA PRO A 119 -1.68 6.72 -27.30
C PRO A 119 -2.12 7.81 -26.33
N SER A 120 -2.63 8.92 -26.84
CA SER A 120 -3.06 10.04 -25.99
C SER A 120 -4.22 9.65 -25.08
N LEU A 121 -4.20 10.18 -23.86
CA LEU A 121 -5.25 9.97 -22.87
C LEU A 121 -6.57 10.64 -23.27
N PRO A 122 -7.72 10.07 -22.87
CA PRO A 122 -9.02 10.72 -23.00
C PRO A 122 -9.07 12.00 -22.14
N ARG A 123 -9.76 13.04 -22.63
CA ARG A 123 -9.94 14.31 -21.89
C ARG A 123 -11.31 14.33 -21.21
N GLY A 124 -11.36 14.62 -19.91
CA GLY A 124 -12.61 14.78 -19.14
C GLY A 124 -13.35 13.47 -18.86
N ASN A 125 -12.70 12.32 -19.09
CA ASN A 125 -13.24 10.99 -18.82
C ASN A 125 -12.09 10.00 -18.64
N LEU A 126 -11.11 10.38 -17.82
CA LEU A 126 -10.01 9.49 -17.47
C LEU A 126 -10.55 8.29 -16.68
N THR A 127 -10.07 7.10 -17.03
CA THR A 127 -10.30 5.88 -16.26
C THR A 127 -8.97 5.36 -15.73
N ILE A 128 -9.05 4.52 -14.70
CA ILE A 128 -7.88 3.78 -14.20
C ILE A 128 -7.25 3.00 -15.35
N ASP A 129 -8.08 2.25 -16.10
CA ASP A 129 -7.66 1.47 -17.26
C ASP A 129 -6.91 2.32 -18.30
N ALA A 130 -7.45 3.48 -18.68
CA ALA A 130 -6.80 4.35 -19.65
C ALA A 130 -5.43 4.83 -19.18
N CYS A 131 -5.30 5.15 -17.88
CA CYS A 131 -4.05 5.58 -17.29
C CYS A 131 -3.03 4.42 -17.22
N THR A 132 -3.44 3.25 -16.73
CA THR A 132 -2.56 2.09 -16.63
C THR A 132 -2.16 1.55 -18.01
N ASP A 133 -3.05 1.58 -19.00
CA ASP A 133 -2.78 1.11 -20.35
C ASP A 133 -1.73 1.99 -21.05
N VAL A 134 -1.86 3.31 -20.95
CA VAL A 134 -0.87 4.21 -21.56
C VAL A 134 0.49 4.09 -20.86
N CYS A 135 0.51 3.98 -19.54
CA CYS A 135 1.75 3.81 -18.79
C CYS A 135 2.44 2.49 -19.16
N ALA A 136 1.68 1.38 -19.19
CA ALA A 136 2.20 0.06 -19.59
C ALA A 136 2.74 0.06 -21.03
N ALA A 137 2.00 0.66 -21.96
CA ALA A 137 2.40 0.74 -23.37
C ALA A 137 3.69 1.53 -23.58
N ASN A 138 4.05 2.41 -22.64
CA ASN A 138 5.28 3.20 -22.67
C ASN A 138 6.35 2.69 -21.68
N GLY A 139 6.17 1.50 -21.11
CA GLY A 139 7.18 0.82 -20.30
C GLY A 139 7.26 1.26 -18.83
N PHE A 140 6.33 2.09 -18.37
CA PHE A 140 6.25 2.47 -16.96
C PHE A 140 5.64 1.34 -16.14
N ILE A 141 6.10 1.17 -14.91
CA ILE A 141 5.63 0.13 -13.98
C ILE A 141 4.82 0.70 -12.81
N LEU A 142 4.72 2.03 -12.72
CA LEU A 142 3.88 2.76 -11.77
C LEU A 142 2.99 3.73 -12.55
N ALA A 143 1.71 3.75 -12.17
CA ALA A 143 0.70 4.66 -12.70
C ALA A 143 -0.19 5.15 -11.55
N GLY A 144 -0.62 6.41 -11.61
CA GLY A 144 -1.47 7.01 -10.59
C GLY A 144 -2.49 7.94 -11.21
N VAL A 145 -3.67 8.00 -10.60
CA VAL A 145 -4.75 8.89 -11.01
C VAL A 145 -5.06 9.91 -9.91
N GLU A 146 -5.26 11.18 -10.28
CA GLU A 146 -5.62 12.26 -9.36
C GLU A 146 -6.86 13.02 -9.89
N PHE A 147 -7.69 13.53 -8.99
CA PHE A 147 -8.85 14.40 -9.29
C PHE A 147 -9.80 13.93 -10.41
N ALA A 148 -9.90 12.63 -10.64
CA ALA A 148 -10.71 11.98 -11.69
C ALA A 148 -10.34 12.33 -13.14
N ASP A 149 -9.31 13.14 -13.40
CA ASP A 149 -8.91 13.53 -14.77
C ASP A 149 -7.41 13.64 -15.00
N GLU A 150 -6.58 13.38 -13.98
CA GLU A 150 -5.14 13.45 -14.09
C GLU A 150 -4.51 12.06 -14.00
N CYS A 151 -3.52 11.79 -14.85
CA CYS A 151 -2.76 10.55 -14.89
C CYS A 151 -1.27 10.86 -14.77
N PHE A 152 -0.59 10.08 -13.95
CA PHE A 152 0.83 10.19 -13.62
C PHE A 152 1.54 8.85 -13.79
N ARG A 153 2.85 8.90 -13.95
CA ARG A 153 3.72 7.77 -14.21
C ARG A 153 5.03 7.88 -13.43
N ALA A 154 5.63 6.73 -13.15
CA ALA A 154 7.03 6.63 -12.77
C ALA A 154 7.64 5.32 -13.29
N GLU A 155 8.95 5.34 -13.46
CA GLU A 155 9.73 4.11 -13.61
C GLU A 155 9.91 3.48 -12.21
N SER A 156 10.23 2.19 -12.12
CA SER A 156 10.87 1.71 -10.89
C SER A 156 12.21 2.42 -10.82
N ASP A 157 12.44 3.20 -9.79
CA ASP A 157 13.80 3.58 -9.45
C ASP A 157 14.60 2.29 -9.23
N VAL A 158 15.46 1.98 -10.20
CA VAL A 158 16.74 1.34 -9.91
C VAL A 158 17.63 2.52 -9.56
N ASP A 159 17.66 2.88 -8.28
CA ASP A 159 18.83 3.30 -7.51
C ASP A 159 18.44 3.73 -6.08
#